data_AF-A0A4V0I1K7-F1
#
_entry.id   AF-A0A4V0I1K7-F1
#
_cell.length_a   1.000
_cell.length_b   1.000
_cell.length_c   1.000
_cell.angle_alpha   90.00
_cell.angle_beta   90.00
_cell.angle_gamma   90.00
#
_symmetry.space_group_name_H-M   'P 1'
#
loop_
_entity.id
_entity.type
_entity.pdbx_description
1 polymer ?
#
loop_
_entity_poly.entity_id
_entity_poly.type
_entity_poly.pdbx_seq_one_letter_code
_entity_poly.pdbx_strand_id
1 'polypeptide(L)'
;MKSKSNAPAKPDRALPAAKWVPILDAAGLTPQALADAKTPHARAIKLGQWLSAKVGREMPVCVGGRSGKAVLRVIGARANEKRYYVEITWDRAQEPGPPKALKGGVSKPKKKEKSSVKHKAVTKPAGKHKSGGNDEGW
;
A
#
# COMPACT_ATOMS: atom_id res chain seq x y z
N MET A 1 -34.89 16.53 -19.45
CA MET A 1 -34.06 17.01 -18.32
C MET A 1 -32.72 16.28 -18.39
N LYS A 2 -31.62 16.96 -18.74
CA LYS A 2 -30.29 16.35 -18.85
C LYS A 2 -29.62 16.39 -17.48
N SER A 3 -29.49 15.24 -16.83
CA SER A 3 -28.73 15.07 -15.60
C SER A 3 -27.27 15.44 -15.86
N LYS A 4 -26.82 16.60 -15.37
CA LYS A 4 -25.41 16.98 -15.36
C LYS A 4 -24.68 15.98 -14.48
N SER A 5 -23.81 15.16 -15.09
CA SER A 5 -22.90 14.27 -14.40
C SER A 5 -22.03 15.09 -13.45
N ASN A 6 -22.32 15.02 -12.15
CA ASN A 6 -21.50 15.62 -11.10
C ASN A 6 -20.24 14.74 -10.95
N ALA A 7 -19.24 14.96 -11.80
CA ALA A 7 -17.94 14.31 -11.64
C ALA A 7 -17.38 14.74 -10.28
N PRO A 8 -16.95 13.80 -9.41
CA PRO A 8 -16.41 14.16 -8.12
C PRO A 8 -15.18 15.05 -8.33
N ALA A 9 -15.22 16.27 -7.77
CA ALA A 9 -14.08 17.16 -7.75
C ALA A 9 -12.86 16.38 -7.25
N LYS A 10 -11.76 16.42 -8.01
CA LYS A 10 -10.52 15.75 -7.58
C LYS A 10 -10.16 16.31 -6.20
N PRO A 11 -9.95 15.49 -5.16
CA PRO A 11 -9.51 15.98 -3.88
C PRO A 11 -8.20 16.75 -4.09
N ASP A 12 -8.27 18.05 -3.87
CA ASP A 12 -7.14 18.99 -3.95
C ASP A 12 -5.94 18.52 -3.09
N ARG A 13 -6.23 17.67 -2.10
CA ARG A 13 -5.29 17.10 -1.13
C ARG A 13 -4.61 15.80 -1.56
N ALA A 14 -4.76 15.34 -2.81
CA ALA A 14 -4.07 14.14 -3.28
C ALA A 14 -2.57 14.40 -3.47
N LEU A 15 -1.73 13.72 -2.70
CA LEU A 15 -0.28 13.92 -2.67
C LEU A 15 0.48 12.79 -3.39
N PRO A 16 1.55 13.09 -4.14
CA PRO A 16 2.44 12.07 -4.69
C PRO A 16 3.23 11.37 -3.57
N ALA A 17 3.73 10.16 -3.82
CA ALA A 17 4.44 9.36 -2.82
C ALA A 17 5.61 10.13 -2.16
N ALA A 18 6.34 10.94 -2.92
CA ALA A 18 7.45 11.75 -2.38
C ALA A 18 7.01 12.71 -1.26
N LYS A 19 5.80 13.29 -1.35
CA LYS A 19 5.26 14.21 -0.35
C LYS A 19 4.71 13.50 0.90
N TRP A 20 4.46 12.20 0.80
CA TRP A 20 4.07 11.37 1.96
C TRP A 20 5.24 10.99 2.86
N VAL A 21 6.47 10.97 2.32
CA VAL A 21 7.68 10.61 3.10
C VAL A 21 7.81 11.44 4.37
N PRO A 22 7.86 12.79 4.34
CA PRO A 22 8.03 13.58 5.56
C PRO A 22 6.85 13.45 6.54
N ILE A 23 5.63 13.20 6.03
CA ILE A 23 4.44 13.02 6.87
C ILE A 23 4.55 11.73 7.69
N LEU A 24 4.96 10.63 7.05
CA LEU A 24 5.12 9.35 7.73
C LEU A 24 6.33 9.32 8.66
N ASP A 25 7.38 10.05 8.30
CA ASP A 25 8.58 10.20 9.13
C ASP A 25 8.25 10.96 10.43
N ALA A 26 7.54 12.09 10.31
CA ALA A 26 7.06 12.85 11.46
C ALA A 26 6.09 12.06 12.34
N ALA A 27 5.35 11.10 11.76
CA ALA A 27 4.47 10.20 12.48
C ALA A 27 5.17 8.95 13.06
N GLY A 28 6.45 8.73 12.77
CA GLY A 28 7.16 7.50 13.15
C GLY A 28 6.62 6.23 12.47
N LEU A 29 5.88 6.38 11.37
CA LEU A 29 5.21 5.29 10.65
C LEU A 29 6.04 4.78 9.47
N THR A 30 7.32 5.11 9.41
CA THR A 30 8.22 4.73 8.32
C THR A 30 8.42 3.20 8.34
N PRO A 31 7.98 2.46 7.30
CA PRO A 31 8.27 1.04 7.15
C PRO A 31 9.78 0.79 7.22
N GLN A 32 10.20 -0.33 7.81
CA GLN A 32 11.63 -0.67 7.86
C GLN A 32 12.29 -0.73 6.47
N ALA A 33 11.53 -1.18 5.46
CA ALA A 33 11.97 -1.17 4.07
C ALA A 33 12.34 0.23 3.52
N LEU A 34 11.77 1.30 4.09
CA LEU A 34 12.10 2.69 3.78
C LEU A 34 13.37 3.18 4.48
N ALA A 35 13.73 2.60 5.63
CA ALA A 35 15.01 2.85 6.29
C ALA A 35 16.19 2.32 5.45
N ASP A 36 15.99 1.22 4.74
CA ASP A 36 17.02 0.63 3.86
C ASP A 36 17.29 1.45 2.58
N ALA A 37 16.46 2.46 2.28
CA ALA A 37 16.63 3.31 1.10
C ALA A 37 17.45 4.56 1.43
N LYS A 38 18.69 4.62 0.91
CA LYS A 38 19.63 5.71 1.16
C LYS A 38 19.30 7.03 0.45
N THR A 39 18.54 7.00 -0.64
CA THR A 39 18.23 8.21 -1.43
C THR A 39 16.75 8.62 -1.27
N PRO A 40 16.45 9.94 -1.29
CA PRO A 40 15.06 10.43 -1.22
C PRO A 40 14.18 9.85 -2.33
N HIS A 41 14.74 9.69 -3.53
CA HIS A 41 14.04 9.11 -4.67
C HIS A 41 13.71 7.62 -4.45
N ALA A 42 14.67 6.82 -3.97
CA ALA A 42 14.42 5.42 -3.64
C ALA A 42 13.39 5.26 -2.50
N ARG A 43 13.43 6.15 -1.50
CA ARG A 43 12.40 6.22 -0.45
C ARG A 43 11.02 6.46 -1.06
N ALA A 44 10.87 7.44 -1.94
CA ALA A 44 9.60 7.73 -2.61
C ALA A 44 9.06 6.55 -3.43
N ILE A 45 9.93 5.82 -4.16
CA ILE A 45 9.54 4.62 -4.91
C ILE A 45 9.05 3.51 -3.97
N LYS A 46 9.85 3.14 -2.97
CA LYS A 46 9.48 2.09 -2.00
C LYS A 46 8.21 2.48 -1.25
N LEU A 47 8.04 3.75 -0.91
CA LEU A 47 6.81 4.24 -0.30
C LEU A 47 5.62 4.12 -1.24
N GLY A 48 5.79 4.47 -2.51
CA GLY A 48 4.73 4.30 -3.51
C GLY A 48 4.29 2.84 -3.68
N GLN A 49 5.24 1.90 -3.65
CA GLN A 49 4.95 0.46 -3.66
C GLN A 49 4.20 0.03 -2.40
N TRP A 50 4.66 0.46 -1.23
CA TRP A 50 4.02 0.16 0.04
C TRP A 50 2.59 0.73 0.12
N LEU A 51 2.40 2.00 -0.23
CA LEU A 51 1.10 2.65 -0.28
C LEU A 51 0.17 1.96 -1.28
N SER A 52 0.67 1.61 -2.48
CA SER A 52 -0.12 0.89 -3.49
C SER A 52 -0.69 -0.42 -2.95
N ALA A 53 0.05 -1.16 -2.11
CA ALA A 53 -0.42 -2.40 -1.50
C ALA A 53 -1.49 -2.21 -0.40
N LYS A 54 -1.63 -0.97 0.10
CA LYS A 54 -2.59 -0.59 1.15
C LYS A 54 -3.82 0.15 0.61
N VAL A 55 -3.82 0.53 -0.67
CA VAL A 55 -4.99 1.17 -1.31
C VAL A 55 -6.22 0.28 -1.15
N GLY A 56 -7.35 0.90 -0.78
CA GLY A 56 -8.65 0.24 -0.62
C GLY A 56 -8.80 -0.56 0.68
N ARG A 57 -7.76 -0.67 1.52
CA ARG A 57 -7.90 -1.28 2.84
C ARG A 57 -8.50 -0.30 3.83
N GLU A 58 -9.52 -0.74 4.56
CA GLU A 58 -10.04 -0.02 5.73
C GLU A 58 -9.09 -0.22 6.91
N MET A 59 -8.70 0.89 7.56
CA MET A 59 -7.95 0.87 8.81
C MET A 59 -8.69 1.69 9.87
N PRO A 60 -8.84 1.18 11.10
CA PRO A 60 -9.42 1.97 12.19
C PRO A 60 -8.50 3.15 12.51
N VAL A 61 -9.10 4.32 12.78
CA VAL A 61 -8.38 5.53 13.18
C VAL A 61 -9.03 6.16 14.39
N CYS A 62 -8.20 6.70 15.27
CA CYS A 62 -8.63 7.46 16.43
C CYS A 62 -7.92 8.82 16.42
N VAL A 63 -8.68 9.92 16.38
CA VAL A 63 -8.13 11.29 16.37
C VAL A 63 -8.94 12.15 17.32
N GLY A 64 -8.28 12.76 18.31
CA GLY A 64 -8.92 13.69 19.24
C GLY A 64 -10.14 13.09 19.96
N GLY A 65 -10.07 11.82 20.37
CA GLY A 65 -11.17 11.11 21.04
C GLY A 65 -12.31 10.63 20.13
N ARG A 66 -12.21 10.83 18.81
CA ARG A 66 -13.16 10.29 17.83
C ARG A 66 -12.57 9.06 17.15
N SER A 67 -13.36 7.99 17.06
CA SER A 67 -13.02 6.80 16.27
C SER A 67 -13.66 6.86 14.88
N GLY A 68 -13.04 6.19 13.93
CA GLY A 68 -13.57 6.04 12.59
C GLY A 68 -12.76 5.05 11.77
N LYS A 69 -13.02 5.07 10.47
CA LYS A 69 -12.35 4.26 9.47
C LYS A 69 -11.65 5.16 8.47
N ALA A 70 -10.39 4.88 8.19
CA ALA A 70 -9.63 5.50 7.12
C ALA A 70 -9.44 4.52 5.96
N VAL A 71 -9.60 5.01 4.74
CA VAL A 71 -9.33 4.26 3.51
C VAL A 71 -8.33 5.05 2.68
N LEU A 72 -7.20 4.41 2.36
CA LEU A 72 -6.25 4.98 1.41
C LEU A 72 -6.79 4.83 -0.01
N ARG A 73 -6.93 5.94 -0.72
CA ARG A 73 -7.39 6.00 -2.10
C ARG A 73 -6.29 6.52 -3.01
N VAL A 74 -6.43 6.25 -4.30
CA VAL A 74 -5.49 6.69 -5.34
C VAL A 74 -6.24 7.37 -6.49
N ILE A 75 -5.67 8.46 -7.00
CA ILE A 75 -6.11 9.11 -8.23
C ILE A 75 -4.95 9.08 -9.22
N GLY A 76 -5.24 8.63 -10.45
CA GLY A 76 -4.32 8.80 -11.57
C GLY A 76 -4.41 10.23 -12.08
N ALA A 77 -3.35 11.02 -11.88
CA ALA A 77 -3.38 12.45 -12.22
C ALA A 77 -2.96 12.73 -13.68
N ARG A 78 -2.04 11.94 -14.26
CA ARG A 78 -1.66 11.81 -15.69
C ARG A 78 -0.37 10.97 -15.79
N ALA A 79 -0.15 10.32 -16.93
CA ALA A 79 1.10 9.72 -17.42
C ALA A 79 1.99 8.92 -16.42
N ASN A 80 1.41 8.16 -15.48
CA ASN A 80 2.07 7.28 -14.49
C ASN A 80 2.31 7.85 -13.08
N GLU A 81 1.96 9.11 -12.79
CA GLU A 81 2.06 9.61 -11.41
C GLU A 81 0.80 9.26 -10.60
N LYS A 82 0.95 8.35 -9.62
CA LYS A 82 -0.08 8.02 -8.64
C LYS A 82 -0.09 9.05 -7.51
N ARG A 83 -1.26 9.63 -7.24
CA ARG A 83 -1.48 10.50 -6.08
C ARG A 83 -2.40 9.82 -5.08
N TYR A 84 -2.00 9.84 -3.82
CA TYR A 84 -2.69 9.16 -2.73
C TYR A 84 -3.37 10.19 -1.82
N TYR A 85 -4.53 9.83 -1.32
CA TYR A 85 -5.28 10.59 -0.31
C TYR A 85 -5.96 9.63 0.64
N VAL A 86 -6.22 10.07 1.87
CA VAL A 86 -6.93 9.28 2.87
C VAL A 86 -8.35 9.82 3.00
N GLU A 87 -9.31 8.94 2.82
CA GLU A 87 -10.73 9.20 3.07
C GLU A 87 -11.05 8.72 4.48
N ILE A 88 -11.54 9.60 5.35
CA ILE A 88 -11.87 9.26 6.74
C ILE A 88 -13.39 9.35 6.92
N THR A 89 -13.98 8.23 7.34
CA THR A 89 -15.36 8.14 7.77
C THR A 89 -15.37 8.00 9.28
N TRP A 90 -15.87 9.02 9.98
CA TRP A 90 -16.00 8.98 11.44
C TRP A 90 -17.21 8.12 11.83
N ASP A 91 -17.04 7.31 12.87
CA ASP A 91 -18.19 6.67 13.50
C ASP A 91 -19.01 7.80 14.14
N ARG A 92 -20.32 7.87 13.83
CA ARG A 92 -21.20 8.74 14.62
C ARG A 92 -21.07 8.25 16.05
N ALA A 93 -20.77 9.16 16.98
CA ALA A 93 -20.76 8.88 18.41
C ALA A 93 -22.01 8.05 18.68
N GLN A 94 -21.80 6.78 19.02
CA GLN A 94 -22.89 5.93 19.43
C GLN A 94 -23.41 6.65 20.67
N GLU A 95 -24.63 7.21 20.61
CA GLU A 95 -25.35 7.48 21.85
C GLU A 95 -25.22 6.19 22.67
N PRO A 96 -24.97 6.27 23.99
CA PRO A 96 -24.86 5.11 24.85
C PRO A 96 -26.22 4.39 24.87
N GLY A 97 -26.48 3.61 23.82
CA GLY A 97 -27.58 2.70 23.74
C GLY A 97 -27.31 1.56 24.72
N PRO A 98 -28.33 1.03 25.38
CA PRO A 98 -28.18 0.00 26.41
C PRO A 98 -27.35 -1.18 25.85
N PRO A 99 -26.47 -1.77 26.68
CA PRO A 99 -25.52 -2.79 26.24
C PRO A 99 -26.25 -3.90 25.50
N LYS A 100 -26.07 -3.96 24.17
CA LYS A 100 -26.51 -5.12 23.40
C LYS A 100 -25.63 -6.27 23.84
N ALA A 101 -26.22 -7.15 24.65
CA ALA A 101 -25.67 -8.41 25.07
C ALA A 101 -24.92 -9.08 23.92
N LEU A 102 -23.64 -9.36 24.16
CA LEU A 102 -22.79 -10.20 23.34
C LEU A 102 -23.46 -11.57 23.23
N LYS A 103 -24.32 -11.77 22.21
CA LYS A 103 -24.69 -13.13 21.80
C LYS A 103 -23.46 -13.73 21.14
N GLY A 104 -22.80 -14.59 21.91
CA GLY A 104 -21.63 -15.35 21.51
C GLY A 104 -21.85 -16.05 20.18
N GLY A 105 -21.02 -15.70 19.20
CA GLY A 105 -20.68 -16.54 18.08
C GLY A 105 -19.26 -17.04 18.28
N VAL A 106 -19.09 -18.11 19.06
CA VAL A 106 -17.85 -18.89 19.10
C VAL A 106 -17.69 -19.55 17.74
N SER A 107 -16.98 -18.89 16.83
CA SER A 107 -16.53 -19.50 15.59
C SER A 107 -15.25 -20.29 15.87
N LYS A 108 -15.48 -21.57 16.16
CA LYS A 108 -14.56 -22.72 16.26
C LYS A 108 -13.31 -22.62 15.35
N PRO A 109 -12.09 -22.85 15.86
CA PRO A 109 -10.91 -23.09 15.03
C PRO A 109 -10.67 -24.60 14.76
N LYS A 110 -9.90 -24.89 13.70
CA LYS A 110 -9.41 -26.19 13.16
C LYS A 110 -10.37 -26.86 12.16
N LYS A 111 -9.91 -27.36 11.00
CA LYS A 111 -8.73 -28.21 10.78
C LYS A 111 -8.39 -28.27 9.27
N LYS A 112 -7.07 -28.29 8.96
CA LYS A 112 -6.29 -28.88 7.83
C LYS A 112 -7.02 -29.10 6.47
N GLU A 113 -6.42 -28.80 5.32
CA GLU A 113 -5.41 -29.68 4.71
C GLU A 113 -4.74 -29.09 3.45
N LYS A 114 -3.39 -29.17 3.45
CA LYS A 114 -2.39 -29.39 2.39
C LYS A 114 -2.59 -28.97 0.92
N SER A 115 -1.41 -28.64 0.34
CA SER A 115 -0.94 -28.78 -1.06
C SER A 115 -0.81 -27.45 -1.80
N SER A 116 0.26 -27.10 -2.52
CA SER A 116 1.55 -27.74 -2.82
C SER A 116 2.50 -26.61 -3.21
N VAL A 117 3.61 -26.43 -2.50
CA VAL A 117 4.70 -25.52 -2.90
C VAL A 117 5.56 -26.27 -3.91
N LYS A 118 5.37 -25.98 -5.20
CA LYS A 118 6.25 -26.50 -6.26
C LYS A 118 7.46 -25.58 -6.37
N HIS A 119 8.52 -25.90 -5.61
CA HIS A 119 9.86 -25.40 -5.87
C HIS A 119 10.34 -25.99 -7.20
N LYS A 120 10.60 -25.14 -8.21
CA LYS A 120 11.35 -25.55 -9.39
C LYS A 120 12.70 -24.83 -9.40
N ALA A 121 13.71 -25.62 -9.02
CA ALA A 121 15.11 -25.63 -9.38
C ALA A 121 15.77 -24.31 -9.81
N VAL A 122 16.69 -23.88 -8.93
CA VAL A 122 18.00 -23.32 -9.30
C VAL A 122 18.66 -24.20 -10.36
N THR A 123 19.06 -23.58 -11.47
CA THR A 123 20.20 -24.02 -12.30
C THR A 123 21.10 -22.81 -12.55
N LYS A 124 22.17 -22.73 -11.74
CA LYS A 124 23.43 -22.12 -12.19
C LYS A 124 23.98 -22.97 -13.33
N PRO A 125 24.55 -22.36 -14.36
CA PRO A 125 25.78 -22.88 -14.92
C PRO A 125 26.94 -21.95 -14.59
N ALA A 126 27.89 -22.50 -13.84
CA ALA A 126 29.22 -21.96 -13.71
C ALA A 126 30.03 -22.31 -14.98
N GLY A 127 30.75 -21.32 -15.50
CA GLY A 127 32.03 -21.49 -16.17
C GLY A 127 32.02 -21.89 -17.65
N LYS A 128 32.52 -20.98 -18.50
CA LYS A 128 33.64 -21.33 -19.37
C LYS A 128 34.45 -20.09 -19.75
N HIS A 129 35.69 -20.07 -19.26
CA HIS A 129 36.81 -19.28 -19.77
C HIS A 129 37.28 -19.80 -21.15
N LYS A 130 38.11 -18.99 -21.82
CA LYS A 130 38.84 -19.16 -23.11
C LYS A 130 38.03 -18.86 -24.37
N SER A 131 38.60 -18.37 -25.46
CA SER A 131 39.81 -17.61 -25.84
C SER A 131 39.75 -17.55 -27.38
N GLY A 132 40.22 -16.48 -28.01
CA GLY A 132 40.37 -16.39 -29.47
C GLY A 132 39.78 -15.08 -29.98
N GLY A 133 40.52 -14.11 -30.52
CA GLY A 133 41.80 -14.22 -31.21
C GLY A 133 41.56 -14.62 -32.66
N ASN A 134 41.30 -13.62 -33.51
CA ASN A 134 41.54 -13.55 -34.96
C ASN A 134 41.27 -12.07 -35.30
N ASP A 135 42.24 -11.23 -35.64
CA ASP A 135 43.20 -11.31 -36.75
C ASP A 135 42.51 -11.36 -38.13
N GLU A 136 42.92 -10.38 -38.94
CA GLU A 136 42.76 -10.21 -40.39
C GLU A 136 41.46 -9.62 -40.95
N GLY A 137 41.63 -8.49 -41.64
CA GLY A 137 40.69 -7.91 -42.60
C GLY A 137 41.10 -6.48 -42.93
N TRP A 138 41.97 -6.36 -43.93
CA TRP A 138 42.61 -5.14 -44.45
C TRP A 138 41.63 -4.02 -44.81
#